data_AF-A0A0N9IF23-F1
#
_entry.id   AF-A0A0N9IF23-F1
#
_cell.length_a   1.000
_cell.length_b   1.000
_cell.length_c   1.000
_cell.angle_alpha   90.00
_cell.angle_beta   90.00
_cell.angle_gamma   90.00
#
_symmetry.space_group_name_H-M   'P 1'
#
loop_
_entity.id
_entity.type
_entity.pdbx_description
1 polymer ?
#
loop_
_entity_poly.entity_id
_entity_poly.type
_entity_poly.pdbx_seq_one_letter_code
_entity_poly.pdbx_strand_id
1 'polypeptide(L)'
;MPSRMEHRARFAAPADSVYAAVMDPAFLTDRLEALGGNNASVVDRTESAQATTFRVRQGLAAEHLPSAVRTLLKGDLVVDRTETWRADKTGTVKAAVQGVPGEINGTMRLSDVDGGSEWVTSLEVRVSIPLVGGKIEKSIGEQVTKLLASEAVFTEKWLAHRG
;
A
#
# COMPACT_ATOMS: atom_id res chain seq x y z
N MET A 1 7.87 13.02 16.37
CA MET A 1 8.67 11.95 15.73
C MET A 1 7.74 11.23 14.78
N PRO A 2 8.20 10.82 13.59
CA PRO A 2 7.34 10.11 12.66
C PRO A 2 6.92 8.76 13.24
N SER A 3 5.69 8.36 12.93
CA SER A 3 5.12 7.11 13.42
C SER A 3 5.59 5.94 12.56
N ARG A 4 6.23 4.95 13.18
CA ARG A 4 6.71 3.75 12.48
C ARG A 4 5.74 2.59 12.68
N MET A 5 5.62 1.77 11.65
CA MET A 5 4.88 0.52 11.71
C MET A 5 5.56 -0.57 10.90
N GLU A 6 5.23 -1.81 11.22
CA GLU A 6 5.57 -2.97 10.43
C GLU A 6 4.30 -3.81 10.24
N HIS A 7 4.09 -4.32 9.03
CA HIS A 7 3.05 -5.29 8.71
C HIS A 7 3.70 -6.54 8.11
N ARG A 8 3.18 -7.71 8.48
CA ARG A 8 3.61 -9.01 7.97
C ARG A 8 2.41 -9.77 7.44
N ALA A 9 2.52 -10.25 6.22
CA ALA A 9 1.56 -11.13 5.58
C ALA A 9 2.23 -12.46 5.25
N ARG A 10 1.54 -13.57 5.50
CA ARG A 10 1.98 -14.91 5.09
C ARG A 10 1.07 -15.45 4.00
N PHE A 11 1.68 -16.13 3.04
CA PHE A 11 0.98 -16.77 1.94
C PHE A 11 1.34 -18.25 1.90
N ALA A 12 0.39 -19.10 1.50
CA ALA A 12 0.68 -20.52 1.29
C ALA A 12 1.54 -20.74 0.02
N ALA A 13 1.50 -19.79 -0.91
CA ALA A 13 2.29 -19.83 -2.13
C ALA A 13 3.77 -19.44 -1.90
N PRO A 14 4.71 -19.98 -2.69
CA PRO A 14 6.11 -19.56 -2.69
C PRO A 14 6.27 -18.08 -3.04
N ALA A 15 7.37 -17.48 -2.60
CA ALA A 15 7.66 -16.07 -2.81
C ALA A 15 7.73 -15.69 -4.30
N ASP A 16 8.19 -16.61 -5.16
CA ASP A 16 8.19 -16.39 -6.61
C ASP A 16 6.78 -16.24 -7.19
N SER A 17 5.81 -17.04 -6.73
CA SER A 17 4.41 -16.95 -7.18
C SER A 17 3.76 -15.65 -6.74
N VAL A 18 3.98 -15.24 -5.48
CA VAL A 18 3.48 -13.96 -4.96
C VAL A 18 4.13 -12.80 -5.70
N TYR A 19 5.43 -12.84 -5.95
CA TYR A 19 6.14 -11.81 -6.71
C TYR A 19 5.63 -11.71 -8.15
N ALA A 20 5.44 -12.84 -8.83
CA ALA A 20 4.89 -12.89 -10.18
C ALA A 20 3.49 -12.28 -10.25
N ALA A 21 2.64 -12.53 -9.25
CA ALA A 21 1.33 -11.90 -9.14
C ALA A 21 1.45 -10.37 -9.00
N VAL A 22 2.30 -9.86 -8.10
CA VAL A 22 2.49 -8.41 -7.92
C VAL A 22 3.00 -7.74 -9.21
N MET A 23 3.80 -8.45 -10.00
CA MET A 23 4.28 -7.97 -11.29
C MET A 23 3.25 -8.06 -12.41
N ASP A 24 2.13 -8.77 -12.24
CA ASP A 24 1.09 -8.89 -13.25
C ASP A 24 0.25 -7.60 -13.35
N PRO A 25 0.11 -6.97 -14.54
CA PRO A 25 -0.75 -5.81 -14.73
C PRO A 25 -2.22 -6.04 -14.33
N ALA A 26 -2.74 -7.24 -14.55
CA ALA A 26 -4.11 -7.61 -14.19
C ALA A 26 -4.28 -7.63 -12.67
N PHE A 27 -3.29 -8.16 -11.93
CA PHE A 27 -3.32 -8.15 -10.47
C PHE A 27 -3.48 -6.74 -9.90
N LEU A 28 -2.73 -5.75 -10.44
CA LEU A 28 -2.85 -4.36 -9.98
C LEU A 28 -4.23 -3.78 -10.25
N THR A 29 -4.80 -4.08 -11.42
CA THR A 29 -6.15 -3.63 -11.80
C THR A 29 -7.19 -4.25 -10.87
N ASP A 30 -7.19 -5.58 -10.74
CA ASP A 30 -8.13 -6.33 -9.91
C ASP A 30 -8.03 -5.91 -8.43
N ARG A 31 -6.81 -5.69 -7.92
CA ARG A 31 -6.58 -5.22 -6.55
C ARG A 31 -7.19 -3.84 -6.31
N LEU A 32 -7.04 -2.92 -7.27
CA LEU A 32 -7.60 -1.57 -7.16
C LEU A 32 -9.12 -1.54 -7.31
N GLU A 33 -9.69 -2.38 -8.17
CA GLU A 33 -11.15 -2.52 -8.25
C GLU A 33 -11.74 -3.03 -6.94
N ALA A 34 -11.08 -4.00 -6.31
CA ALA A 34 -11.54 -4.58 -5.05
C ALA A 34 -11.32 -3.65 -3.83
N LEU A 35 -10.19 -2.94 -3.77
CA LEU A 35 -9.71 -2.30 -2.53
C LEU A 35 -9.29 -0.82 -2.70
N GLY A 36 -9.28 -0.30 -3.92
CA GLY A 36 -8.73 1.03 -4.22
C GLY A 36 -9.65 2.19 -3.83
N GLY A 37 -10.93 1.92 -3.60
CA GLY A 37 -11.94 2.94 -3.29
C GLY A 37 -12.32 3.81 -4.49
N ASN A 38 -12.95 4.97 -4.21
CA ASN A 38 -13.50 5.83 -5.24
C ASN A 38 -12.42 6.36 -6.20
N ASN A 39 -12.68 6.31 -7.51
CA ASN A 39 -11.77 6.79 -8.56
C ASN A 39 -10.38 6.14 -8.55
N ALA A 40 -10.27 4.91 -8.02
CA ALA A 40 -9.02 4.17 -8.04
C ALA A 40 -8.57 3.87 -9.47
N SER A 41 -7.27 4.00 -9.74
CA SER A 41 -6.72 3.73 -11.06
C SER A 41 -5.22 3.47 -11.01
N VAL A 42 -4.73 2.70 -11.99
CA VAL A 42 -3.30 2.66 -12.30
C VAL A 42 -2.97 3.92 -13.08
N VAL A 43 -2.04 4.73 -12.57
CA VAL A 43 -1.68 6.01 -13.20
C VAL A 43 -0.46 5.87 -14.10
N ASP A 44 0.50 5.03 -13.71
CA ASP A 44 1.66 4.72 -14.54
C ASP A 44 2.25 3.37 -14.15
N ARG A 45 2.89 2.69 -15.11
CA ARG A 45 3.67 1.47 -14.87
C ARG A 45 4.85 1.44 -15.83
N THR A 46 6.04 1.41 -15.25
CA THR A 46 7.31 1.38 -15.98
C THR A 46 8.09 0.14 -15.57
N GLU A 47 8.48 -0.67 -16.56
CA GLU A 47 9.37 -1.81 -16.39
C GLU A 47 10.76 -1.48 -16.93
N SER A 48 11.80 -1.91 -16.21
CA SER A 48 13.20 -1.80 -16.63
C SER A 48 13.96 -3.07 -16.28
N ALA A 49 15.18 -3.21 -16.78
CA ALA A 49 16.03 -4.36 -16.45
C ALA A 49 16.38 -4.47 -14.94
N GLN A 50 16.24 -3.37 -14.18
CA GLN A 50 16.65 -3.32 -12.76
C GLN A 50 15.45 -3.41 -11.81
N ALA A 51 14.31 -2.84 -12.20
CA ALA A 51 13.13 -2.73 -11.36
C ALA A 51 11.86 -2.47 -12.17
N THR A 52 10.73 -2.86 -11.58
CA THR A 52 9.39 -2.47 -12.01
C THR A 52 8.84 -1.42 -11.06
N THR A 53 8.39 -0.30 -11.58
CA THR A 53 7.74 0.75 -10.80
C THR A 53 6.31 0.94 -11.28
N PHE A 54 5.36 0.99 -10.35
CA PHE A 54 3.99 1.36 -10.67
C PHE A 54 3.50 2.44 -9.72
N ARG A 55 2.68 3.33 -10.25
CA ARG A 55 2.00 4.39 -9.52
C ARG A 55 0.50 4.17 -9.63
N VAL A 56 -0.15 4.12 -8.49
CA VAL A 56 -1.59 3.94 -8.37
C VAL A 56 -2.20 5.11 -7.63
N ARG A 57 -3.44 5.41 -7.98
CA ARG A 57 -4.29 6.37 -7.27
C ARG A 57 -5.37 5.60 -6.55
N GLN A 58 -5.61 5.96 -5.29
CA GLN A 58 -6.62 5.34 -4.43
C GLN A 58 -7.45 6.44 -3.76
N GLY A 59 -8.73 6.17 -3.57
CA GLY A 59 -9.66 7.07 -2.91
C GLY A 59 -10.09 6.53 -1.54
N LEU A 60 -10.22 7.42 -0.56
CA LEU A 60 -10.83 7.08 0.73
C LEU A 60 -11.91 8.10 1.07
N ALA A 61 -13.12 7.61 1.26
CA ALA A 61 -14.29 8.43 1.54
C ALA A 61 -14.11 9.25 2.83
N ALA A 62 -14.49 10.52 2.79
CA ALA A 62 -14.21 11.48 3.88
C ALA A 62 -14.79 11.05 5.24
N GLU A 63 -15.92 10.34 5.24
CA GLU A 63 -16.58 9.83 6.44
C GLU A 63 -15.75 8.82 7.24
N HIS A 64 -14.80 8.15 6.58
CA HIS A 64 -13.87 7.21 7.21
C HIS A 64 -12.63 7.90 7.81
N LEU A 65 -12.46 9.20 7.58
CA LEU A 65 -11.30 9.96 8.08
C LEU A 65 -11.53 10.49 9.49
N PRO A 66 -10.47 10.75 10.27
CA PRO A 66 -10.58 11.53 11.50
C PRO A 66 -11.18 12.90 11.24
N SER A 67 -11.97 13.42 12.19
CA SER A 67 -12.61 14.75 12.07
C SER A 67 -11.60 15.87 11.78
N ALA A 68 -10.42 15.84 12.42
CA ALA A 68 -9.34 16.81 12.18
C ALA A 68 -8.77 16.78 10.75
N VAL A 69 -8.86 15.66 10.06
CA VAL A 69 -8.44 15.53 8.64
C VAL A 69 -9.57 16.03 7.73
N ARG A 70 -10.82 15.70 8.04
CA ARG A 70 -12.00 16.17 7.28
C ARG A 70 -12.08 17.69 7.21
N THR A 71 -11.69 18.40 8.28
CA THR A 71 -11.70 19.87 8.28
C THR A 71 -10.70 20.52 7.31
N LEU A 72 -9.67 19.77 6.88
CA LEU A 72 -8.66 20.26 5.94
C LEU A 72 -9.01 19.95 4.48
N LEU A 73 -9.92 19.00 4.28
CA LEU A 73 -10.28 18.49 2.95
C LEU A 73 -11.61 19.04 2.49
N LYS A 74 -11.73 19.21 1.18
CA LYS A 74 -13.00 19.52 0.51
C LYS A 74 -13.48 18.26 -0.22
N GLY A 75 -13.78 17.20 0.53
CA GLY A 75 -14.26 15.92 0.01
C GLY A 75 -13.35 14.74 0.38
N ASP A 76 -13.40 13.71 -0.47
CA ASP A 76 -12.68 12.45 -0.30
C ASP A 76 -11.15 12.64 -0.32
N LEU A 77 -10.45 11.76 0.39
CA LEU A 77 -9.01 11.69 0.35
C LEU A 77 -8.57 11.01 -0.95
N VAL A 78 -7.58 11.59 -1.62
CA VAL A 78 -6.89 10.96 -2.73
C VAL A 78 -5.46 10.66 -2.32
N VAL A 79 -5.04 9.41 -2.52
CA VAL A 79 -3.70 8.92 -2.22
C VAL A 79 -3.03 8.50 -3.53
N ASP A 80 -1.88 9.10 -3.83
CA ASP A 80 -1.00 8.62 -4.88
C ASP A 80 0.08 7.75 -4.24
N ARG A 81 0.08 6.45 -4.55
CA ARG A 81 1.06 5.46 -4.06
C ARG A 81 1.96 5.03 -5.22
N THR A 82 3.27 5.07 -4.99
CA THR A 82 4.30 4.53 -5.89
C THR A 82 5.00 3.38 -5.20
N GLU A 83 5.05 2.23 -5.87
CA GLU A 83 5.84 1.08 -5.46
C GLU A 83 6.91 0.78 -6.51
N THR A 84 8.11 0.46 -6.07
CA THR A 84 9.22 0.02 -6.91
C THR A 84 9.72 -1.31 -6.40
N TRP A 85 9.70 -2.33 -7.26
CA TRP A 85 10.07 -3.71 -6.94
C TRP A 85 11.29 -4.14 -7.78
N ARG A 86 12.18 -4.91 -7.17
CA ARG A 86 13.37 -5.51 -7.80
C ARG A 86 13.21 -7.02 -7.93
N ALA A 87 14.02 -7.62 -8.80
CA ALA A 87 14.04 -9.05 -9.05
C ALA A 87 14.39 -9.91 -7.80
N ASP A 88 15.09 -9.32 -6.82
CA ASP A 88 15.37 -9.96 -5.52
C ASP A 88 14.20 -9.89 -4.54
N LYS A 89 13.01 -9.48 -5.02
CA LYS A 89 11.75 -9.36 -4.25
C LYS A 89 11.82 -8.36 -3.10
N THR A 90 12.74 -7.40 -3.20
CA THR A 90 12.75 -6.20 -2.37
C THR A 90 12.08 -5.05 -3.09
N GLY A 91 11.53 -4.11 -2.32
CA GLY A 91 10.91 -2.93 -2.87
C GLY A 91 10.88 -1.74 -1.94
N THR A 92 10.50 -0.60 -2.50
CA THR A 92 10.21 0.62 -1.76
C THR A 92 8.81 1.08 -2.07
N VAL A 93 8.16 1.70 -1.09
CA VAL A 93 6.84 2.30 -1.24
C VAL A 93 6.88 3.74 -0.76
N LYS A 94 6.22 4.61 -1.53
CA LYS A 94 5.97 6.00 -1.16
C LYS A 94 4.50 6.31 -1.40
N ALA A 95 3.85 6.99 -0.48
CA ALA A 95 2.50 7.49 -0.67
C ALA A 95 2.41 8.95 -0.24
N ALA A 96 1.72 9.74 -1.07
CA ALA A 96 1.41 11.14 -0.80
C ALA A 96 -0.10 11.33 -0.75
N VAL A 97 -0.54 12.10 0.23
CA VAL A 97 -1.96 12.41 0.44
C VAL A 97 -2.26 13.77 -0.15
N GLN A 98 -3.17 13.85 -1.11
CA GLN A 98 -3.52 15.14 -1.71
C GLN A 98 -4.26 16.03 -0.70
N GLY A 99 -3.88 17.30 -0.62
CA GLY A 99 -4.51 18.28 0.27
C GLY A 99 -4.12 18.19 1.76
N VAL A 100 -3.33 17.19 2.15
CA VAL A 100 -2.80 17.04 3.52
C VAL A 100 -1.27 17.03 3.44
N PRO A 101 -0.55 17.77 4.30
CA PRO A 101 0.92 17.71 4.35
C PRO A 101 1.39 16.42 5.04
N GLY A 102 1.04 15.26 4.45
CA GLY A 102 1.30 13.93 4.96
C GLY A 102 1.99 13.04 3.92
N GLU A 103 3.02 12.34 4.35
CA GLU A 103 3.78 11.39 3.55
C GLU A 103 3.93 10.05 4.26
N ILE A 104 3.98 8.97 3.47
CA ILE A 104 4.32 7.63 3.93
C ILE A 104 5.48 7.15 3.08
N ASN A 105 6.54 6.67 3.72
CA ASN A 105 7.69 6.09 3.03
C ASN A 105 8.04 4.75 3.68
N GLY A 106 8.53 3.80 2.90
CA GLY A 106 8.88 2.51 3.46
C GLY A 106 9.56 1.53 2.52
N THR A 107 9.86 0.37 3.06
CA THR A 107 10.48 -0.76 2.37
C THR A 107 9.60 -2.00 2.45
N MET A 108 9.75 -2.86 1.46
CA MET A 108 9.05 -4.12 1.35
C MET A 108 10.06 -5.23 1.06
N ARG A 109 9.82 -6.41 1.62
CA ARG A 109 10.59 -7.62 1.32
C ARG A 109 9.66 -8.80 1.31
N LEU A 110 9.79 -9.62 0.28
CA LEU A 110 9.11 -10.89 0.15
C LEU A 110 10.14 -12.02 0.09
N SER A 111 9.99 -13.05 0.91
CA SER A 111 10.91 -14.19 0.96
C SER A 111 10.21 -15.48 1.36
N ASP A 112 10.77 -16.61 0.95
CA ASP A 112 10.27 -17.93 1.36
C ASP A 112 10.44 -18.16 2.87
N VAL A 113 9.49 -18.88 3.44
CA VAL A 113 9.51 -19.39 4.81
C VAL A 113 8.98 -20.82 4.82
N ASP A 114 9.07 -21.53 5.94
CA ASP A 114 8.48 -22.86 6.04
C ASP A 114 6.97 -22.82 5.75
N GLY A 115 6.51 -23.66 4.82
CA GLY A 115 5.11 -23.74 4.39
C GLY A 115 4.62 -22.62 3.44
N GLY A 116 5.49 -21.76 2.91
CA GLY A 116 5.09 -20.75 1.90
C GLY A 116 6.02 -19.53 1.85
N SER A 117 5.46 -18.33 1.97
CA SER A 117 6.23 -17.08 1.93
C SER A 117 5.74 -16.03 2.92
N GLU A 118 6.62 -15.08 3.26
CA GLU A 118 6.32 -13.94 4.11
C GLU A 118 6.67 -12.63 3.39
N TRP A 119 5.71 -11.71 3.36
CA TRP A 119 5.88 -10.34 2.90
C TRP A 119 5.87 -9.39 4.10
N VAL A 120 7.00 -8.74 4.32
CA VAL A 120 7.20 -7.73 5.37
C VAL A 120 7.19 -6.34 4.74
N THR A 121 6.39 -5.44 5.31
CA THR A 121 6.28 -4.03 4.90
C THR A 121 6.58 -3.15 6.10
N SER A 122 7.64 -2.34 6.02
CA SER A 122 8.08 -1.41 7.06
C SER A 122 7.82 0.02 6.61
N LEU A 123 6.99 0.78 7.33
CA LEU A 123 6.57 2.12 6.94
C LEU A 123 6.88 3.16 8.02
N GLU A 124 7.16 4.37 7.56
CA GLU A 124 7.24 5.58 8.35
C GLU A 124 6.19 6.58 7.84
N VAL A 125 5.31 7.03 8.74
CA VAL A 125 4.24 7.99 8.49
C VAL A 125 4.61 9.33 9.12
N ARG A 126 4.56 10.40 8.34
CA ARG A 126 4.81 11.76 8.81
C ARG A 126 3.66 12.68 8.41
N VAL A 127 3.17 13.48 9.36
CA VAL A 127 2.16 14.53 9.11
C VAL A 127 2.61 15.85 9.70
N SER A 128 2.83 16.85 8.84
CA SER A 128 3.34 18.16 9.23
C SER A 128 2.21 19.14 9.59
N ILE A 129 1.35 18.77 10.55
CA ILE A 129 0.27 19.62 11.06
C ILE A 129 0.51 19.92 12.56
N PRO A 130 0.66 21.20 12.96
CA PRO A 130 0.84 21.58 14.36
C PRO A 130 -0.28 21.05 15.26
N LEU A 131 0.07 20.66 16.50
CA LEU A 131 -0.82 20.22 17.58
C LEU A 131 -1.58 18.90 17.35
N VAL A 132 -1.96 18.56 16.11
CA VAL A 132 -2.77 17.37 15.80
C VAL A 132 -2.03 16.30 14.98
N GLY A 133 -0.84 16.59 14.45
CA GLY A 133 -0.08 15.70 13.57
C GLY A 133 0.07 14.28 14.12
N GLY A 134 0.48 14.10 15.38
CA GLY A 134 0.68 12.77 15.97
C GLY A 134 -0.60 11.92 16.07
N LYS A 135 -1.78 12.54 16.32
CA LYS A 135 -3.05 11.81 16.32
C LYS A 135 -3.45 11.38 14.91
N ILE A 136 -3.17 12.23 13.93
CA ILE A 136 -3.44 11.94 12.52
C ILE A 136 -2.50 10.84 12.01
N GLU A 137 -1.20 10.91 12.33
CA GLU A 137 -0.23 9.86 11.98
C GLU A 137 -0.65 8.49 12.51
N LYS A 138 -1.08 8.41 13.77
CA LYS A 138 -1.57 7.15 14.36
C LYS A 138 -2.78 6.59 13.60
N SER A 139 -3.75 7.45 13.29
CA SER A 139 -4.96 7.02 12.57
C SER A 139 -4.66 6.60 11.13
N ILE A 140 -3.82 7.35 10.41
CA ILE A 140 -3.33 6.94 9.08
C ILE A 140 -2.66 5.58 9.20
N GLY A 141 -1.85 5.39 10.26
CA GLY A 141 -1.18 4.14 10.51
C GLY A 141 -2.15 2.94 10.63
N GLU A 142 -3.15 3.06 11.50
CA GLU A 142 -4.16 2.01 11.68
C GLU A 142 -4.91 1.68 10.38
N GLN A 143 -5.24 2.69 9.57
CA GLN A 143 -5.93 2.49 8.28
C GLN A 143 -5.04 1.80 7.25
N VAL A 144 -3.75 2.16 7.20
CA VAL A 144 -2.77 1.50 6.33
C VAL A 144 -2.56 0.05 6.74
N THR A 145 -2.49 -0.25 8.04
CA THR A 145 -2.40 -1.65 8.51
C THR A 145 -3.62 -2.48 8.08
N LYS A 146 -4.84 -1.92 8.16
CA LYS A 146 -6.06 -2.60 7.69
C LYS A 146 -6.06 -2.80 6.17
N LEU A 147 -5.59 -1.80 5.42
CA LEU A 147 -5.46 -1.91 3.97
C LEU A 147 -4.47 -3.02 3.60
N LEU A 148 -3.27 -3.03 4.19
CA LEU A 148 -2.26 -4.05 3.91
C LEU A 148 -2.75 -5.47 4.25
N ALA A 149 -3.48 -5.62 5.36
CA ALA A 149 -4.11 -6.90 5.70
C ALA A 149 -5.16 -7.32 4.64
N SER A 150 -5.93 -6.36 4.13
CA SER A 150 -6.93 -6.62 3.07
C SER A 150 -6.26 -6.97 1.73
N GLU A 151 -5.17 -6.28 1.38
CA GLU A 151 -4.37 -6.59 0.19
C GLU A 151 -3.74 -7.99 0.28
N ALA A 152 -3.29 -8.40 1.46
CA ALA A 152 -2.79 -9.76 1.68
C ALA A 152 -3.90 -10.81 1.45
N VAL A 153 -5.08 -10.62 2.05
CA VAL A 153 -6.22 -11.54 1.84
C VAL A 153 -6.65 -11.58 0.36
N PHE A 154 -6.67 -10.43 -0.30
CA PHE A 154 -6.94 -10.36 -1.74
C PHE A 154 -5.90 -11.16 -2.53
N THR A 155 -4.61 -10.98 -2.23
CA THR A 155 -3.51 -11.64 -2.94
C THR A 155 -3.59 -13.16 -2.81
N GLU A 156 -3.83 -13.67 -1.60
CA GLU A 156 -4.02 -15.11 -1.36
C GLU A 156 -5.18 -15.67 -2.21
N LYS A 157 -6.31 -14.96 -2.24
CA LYS A 157 -7.46 -15.36 -3.06
C LYS A 157 -7.16 -15.30 -4.54
N TRP A 158 -6.51 -14.25 -5.01
CA TRP A 158 -6.20 -14.05 -6.41
C TRP A 158 -5.26 -15.16 -6.93
N LEU A 159 -4.26 -15.55 -6.12
CA LEU A 159 -3.37 -16.66 -6.40
C LEU A 159 -4.11 -18.00 -6.49
N ALA A 160 -5.09 -18.24 -5.58
CA ALA A 160 -5.86 -19.48 -5.57
C ALA A 160 -6.75 -19.68 -6.81
N HIS A 161 -7.15 -18.61 -7.51
CA HIS A 161 -7.99 -18.69 -8.73
C HIS A 161 -7.19 -18.86 -10.03
N ARG A 162 -5.86 -18.84 -9.97
CA ARG A 162 -4.97 -19.00 -11.14
C ARG A 162 -4.14 -20.30 -11.11
N GLY A 163 -4.52 -21.25 -10.24
CA GLY A 163 -3.98 -22.61 -10.18
C GLY A 163 -4.72 -23.59 -11.06
#